data_AF-A0A969MPW1-F1
#
_entry.id   AF-A0A969MPW1-F1
#
_cell.length_a   1.000
_cell.length_b   1.000
_cell.length_c   1.000
_cell.angle_alpha   90.00
_cell.angle_beta   90.00
_cell.angle_gamma   90.00
#
_symmetry.space_group_name_H-M   'P 1'
#
loop_
_entity.id
_entity.type
_entity.pdbx_description
1 polymer ?
#
loop_
_entity_poly.entity_id
_entity_poly.type
_entity_poly.pdbx_seq_one_letter_code
_entity_poly.pdbx_strand_id
1 'polypeptide(L)'
;MKNTGKLKNLVSSKSRHLERQLRGKFNASTNLIYRALMGDQKALKLIGQMGNDGAKISEFAPKVKDNMIAAIKGAEDLNTTLAAIYKQAGVSGERIEREIQSSILADDKLANQLEELNLDFEGAKSKEELRHKQAKEHITLKAWVDRHMMSIDGEYKMLQEELKTEVRQQTIDLQHDKELGNYYLDAGDNARDDLKPKKQYAGRSIIQKIKNAILGF
;
A
#
# COMPACT_ATOMS: atom_id res chain seq x y z
N MET A 1 7.45 -45.96 -90.13
CA MET A 1 6.84 -47.14 -89.47
C MET A 1 6.12 -47.94 -90.54
N LYS A 2 6.49 -49.21 -90.74
CA LYS A 2 5.85 -50.05 -91.77
C LYS A 2 4.46 -50.47 -91.27
N ASN A 3 3.43 -50.11 -92.04
CA ASN A 3 2.09 -50.68 -91.90
C ASN A 3 2.21 -52.19 -92.07
N THR A 4 1.85 -52.96 -91.05
CA THR A 4 1.93 -54.43 -91.08
C THR A 4 0.70 -55.09 -91.68
N GLY A 5 -0.32 -54.32 -92.08
CA GLY A 5 -1.55 -54.83 -92.68
C GLY A 5 -1.56 -54.72 -94.20
N LYS A 6 -2.24 -55.68 -94.84
CA LYS A 6 -2.40 -55.74 -96.31
C LYS A 6 -3.24 -54.59 -96.90
N LEU A 7 -4.00 -53.86 -96.08
CA LEU A 7 -4.77 -52.68 -96.50
C LEU A 7 -3.94 -51.39 -96.39
N LYS A 8 -4.04 -50.53 -97.41
CA LYS A 8 -3.30 -49.25 -97.50
C LYS A 8 -3.93 -48.19 -96.60
N ASN A 9 -3.17 -47.66 -95.64
CA ASN A 9 -3.60 -46.49 -94.85
C ASN A 9 -3.37 -45.22 -95.68
N LEU A 10 -4.46 -44.54 -96.01
CA LEU A 10 -4.47 -43.29 -96.80
C LEU A 10 -4.57 -42.03 -95.94
N VAL A 11 -4.89 -42.19 -94.65
CA VAL A 11 -5.14 -41.09 -93.71
C VAL A 11 -3.82 -40.57 -93.15
N SER A 12 -2.97 -41.46 -92.61
CA SER A 12 -1.69 -41.08 -92.00
C SER A 12 -0.75 -40.31 -92.94
N SER A 13 -0.79 -40.60 -94.26
CA SER A 13 0.05 -39.89 -95.23
C SER A 13 -0.40 -38.45 -95.46
N LYS A 14 -1.71 -38.16 -95.34
CA LYS A 14 -2.31 -36.84 -95.55
C LYS A 14 -2.43 -36.01 -94.27
N SER A 15 -2.39 -36.65 -93.08
CA SER A 15 -2.58 -35.99 -91.78
C SER A 15 -1.41 -36.18 -90.80
N ARG A 16 -0.16 -36.02 -91.28
CA ARG A 16 1.07 -36.19 -90.46
C ARG A 16 1.14 -35.29 -89.23
N HIS A 17 0.53 -34.11 -89.28
CA HIS A 17 0.54 -33.16 -88.16
C HIS A 17 -0.34 -33.65 -86.99
N LEU A 18 -1.52 -34.19 -87.31
CA LEU A 18 -2.42 -34.80 -86.32
C LEU A 18 -1.80 -36.07 -85.71
N GLU A 19 -1.08 -36.86 -86.51
CA GLU A 19 -0.37 -38.05 -86.01
C GLU A 19 0.78 -37.69 -85.04
N ARG A 20 1.49 -36.58 -85.27
CA ARG A 20 2.47 -36.06 -84.29
C ARG A 20 1.82 -35.64 -82.98
N GLN A 21 0.66 -34.98 -83.03
CA GLN A 21 -0.04 -34.56 -81.81
C GLN A 21 -0.58 -35.76 -81.03
N LEU A 22 -1.14 -36.76 -81.71
CA LEU A 22 -1.60 -38.01 -81.09
C LEU A 22 -0.46 -38.70 -80.32
N ARG A 23 0.73 -38.74 -80.94
CA ARG A 23 1.91 -39.34 -80.32
C ARG A 23 2.49 -38.51 -79.19
N GLY A 24 2.52 -37.19 -79.34
CA GLY A 24 3.10 -36.29 -78.35
C GLY A 24 2.24 -36.10 -77.09
N LYS A 25 0.92 -36.03 -77.24
CA LYS A 25 0.00 -35.72 -76.13
C LYS A 25 -0.65 -36.93 -75.49
N PHE A 26 -0.91 -37.98 -76.28
CA PHE A 26 -1.67 -39.16 -75.82
C PHE A 26 -0.84 -40.44 -75.86
N ASN A 27 0.45 -40.33 -76.20
CA ASN A 27 1.37 -41.47 -76.34
C ASN A 27 0.83 -42.58 -77.27
N ALA A 28 -0.04 -42.23 -78.22
CA ALA A 28 -0.69 -43.17 -79.13
C ALA A 28 -0.23 -42.94 -80.58
N SER A 29 -0.33 -43.96 -81.44
CA SER A 29 0.01 -43.82 -82.87
C SER A 29 -1.03 -44.50 -83.74
N THR A 30 -1.18 -44.03 -84.98
CA THR A 30 -2.09 -44.65 -85.96
C THR A 30 -1.74 -46.11 -86.21
N ASN A 31 -0.45 -46.46 -86.09
CA ASN A 31 0.03 -47.84 -86.19
C ASN A 31 -0.42 -48.71 -85.00
N LEU A 32 -0.47 -48.17 -83.78
CA LEU A 32 -0.95 -48.88 -82.60
C LEU A 32 -2.44 -49.21 -82.73
N ILE A 33 -3.23 -48.23 -83.18
CA ILE A 33 -4.68 -48.39 -83.42
C ILE A 33 -4.92 -49.42 -84.53
N TYR A 34 -4.19 -49.29 -85.64
CA TYR A 34 -4.32 -50.21 -86.77
C TYR A 34 -3.92 -51.65 -86.41
N ARG A 35 -2.87 -51.85 -85.60
CA ARG A 35 -2.49 -53.17 -85.07
C ARG A 35 -3.58 -53.76 -84.16
N ALA A 36 -4.18 -52.94 -83.31
CA ALA A 36 -5.27 -53.38 -82.45
C ALA A 36 -6.51 -53.81 -83.27
N LEU A 37 -6.87 -53.05 -84.30
CA LEU A 37 -7.98 -53.39 -85.22
C LEU A 37 -7.73 -54.68 -86.02
N MET A 38 -6.45 -55.00 -86.29
CA MET A 38 -6.05 -56.25 -86.94
C MET A 38 -5.94 -57.44 -85.97
N GLY A 39 -6.33 -57.29 -84.70
CA GLY A 39 -6.35 -58.37 -83.72
C GLY A 39 -5.03 -58.62 -82.98
N ASP A 40 -4.06 -57.70 -83.04
CA ASP A 40 -2.82 -57.81 -82.27
C ASP A 40 -3.12 -57.69 -80.76
N GLN A 41 -3.00 -58.81 -80.05
CA GLN A 41 -3.28 -58.89 -78.62
C GLN A 41 -2.47 -57.90 -77.78
N LYS A 42 -1.23 -57.56 -78.16
CA LYS A 42 -0.41 -56.61 -77.38
C LYS A 42 -0.93 -55.18 -77.53
N ALA A 43 -1.36 -54.80 -78.73
CA ALA A 43 -1.93 -53.49 -79.01
C ALA A 43 -3.31 -53.33 -78.37
N LEU A 44 -4.14 -54.37 -78.40
CA LEU A 44 -5.46 -54.40 -77.75
C LEU A 44 -5.36 -54.27 -76.22
N LYS A 45 -4.43 -55.01 -75.59
CA LYS A 45 -4.20 -54.90 -74.13
C LYS A 45 -3.75 -53.51 -73.71
N LEU A 46 -2.86 -52.89 -74.48
CA LEU A 46 -2.36 -51.54 -74.18
C LEU A 46 -3.47 -50.49 -74.27
N ILE A 47 -4.28 -50.50 -75.34
CA ILE A 47 -5.41 -49.57 -75.49
C ILE A 47 -6.46 -49.82 -74.40
N GLY A 48 -6.72 -51.08 -74.03
CA GLY A 48 -7.63 -51.43 -72.93
C GLY A 48 -7.15 -50.92 -71.57
N GLN A 49 -5.85 -51.02 -71.28
CA GLN A 49 -5.26 -50.44 -70.06
C GLN A 49 -5.35 -48.92 -70.07
N MET A 50 -5.02 -48.26 -71.18
CA MET A 50 -5.15 -46.79 -71.30
C MET A 50 -6.59 -46.31 -71.08
N GLY A 51 -7.58 -47.06 -71.60
CA GLY A 51 -9.00 -46.77 -71.37
C GLY A 51 -9.41 -46.96 -69.92
N ASN A 52 -8.99 -48.06 -69.28
CA ASN A 52 -9.27 -48.33 -67.87
C ASN A 52 -8.60 -47.31 -66.93
N ASP A 53 -7.36 -46.95 -67.20
CA ASP A 53 -6.63 -45.93 -66.44
C ASP A 53 -7.26 -44.55 -66.66
N GLY A 54 -7.64 -44.21 -67.88
CA GLY A 54 -8.37 -42.98 -68.19
C GLY A 54 -9.72 -42.89 -67.48
N ALA A 55 -10.49 -43.98 -67.43
CA ALA A 55 -11.77 -44.04 -66.72
C ALA A 55 -11.58 -43.86 -65.21
N LYS A 56 -10.62 -44.57 -64.61
CA LYS A 56 -10.29 -44.43 -63.18
C LYS A 56 -9.82 -43.03 -62.84
N ILE A 57 -8.92 -42.45 -63.65
CA ILE A 57 -8.44 -41.09 -63.44
C ILE A 57 -9.60 -40.10 -63.54
N SER A 58 -10.47 -40.25 -64.55
CA SER A 58 -11.63 -39.36 -64.70
C SER A 58 -12.61 -39.45 -63.53
N GLU A 59 -12.77 -40.64 -62.93
CA GLU A 59 -13.66 -40.85 -61.79
C GLU A 59 -13.07 -40.33 -60.47
N PHE A 60 -11.78 -40.60 -60.22
CA PHE A 60 -11.15 -40.32 -58.94
C PHE A 60 -10.44 -38.97 -58.86
N ALA A 61 -9.95 -38.40 -59.97
CA ALA A 61 -9.24 -37.12 -59.97
C ALA A 61 -10.01 -35.97 -59.30
N PRO A 62 -11.31 -35.73 -59.58
CA PRO A 62 -12.04 -34.66 -58.91
C PRO A 62 -12.15 -34.92 -57.40
N LYS A 63 -12.45 -36.15 -56.98
CA LYS A 63 -12.56 -36.53 -55.56
C LYS A 63 -11.22 -36.36 -54.82
N VAL A 64 -10.11 -36.78 -55.42
CA VAL A 64 -8.77 -36.64 -54.83
C VAL A 64 -8.40 -35.17 -54.72
N LYS A 65 -8.66 -34.37 -55.77
CA LYS A 65 -8.42 -32.92 -55.76
C LYS A 65 -9.21 -32.26 -54.64
N ASP A 66 -10.52 -32.47 -54.57
CA ASP A 66 -11.39 -31.77 -53.62
C ASP A 66 -11.06 -32.16 -52.18
N ASN A 67 -10.80 -33.45 -51.93
CA ASN A 67 -10.38 -33.92 -50.61
C ASN A 67 -9.02 -33.36 -50.19
N MET A 68 -8.05 -33.29 -51.11
CA MET A 68 -6.72 -32.75 -50.80
C MET A 68 -6.79 -31.24 -50.55
N ILE A 69 -7.57 -30.49 -51.33
CA ILE A 69 -7.80 -29.06 -51.10
C ILE A 69 -8.50 -28.85 -49.76
N ALA A 70 -9.50 -29.66 -49.42
CA ALA A 70 -10.19 -29.59 -48.13
C ALA A 70 -9.24 -29.92 -46.96
N ALA A 71 -8.34 -30.90 -47.12
CA ALA A 71 -7.33 -31.23 -46.11
C ALA A 71 -6.31 -30.10 -45.91
N ILE A 72 -5.80 -29.51 -47.00
CA ILE A 72 -4.89 -28.36 -46.93
C ILE A 72 -5.57 -27.18 -46.24
N LYS A 73 -6.81 -26.86 -46.63
CA LYS A 73 -7.57 -25.76 -46.03
C LYS A 73 -7.88 -26.01 -44.56
N GLY A 74 -8.28 -27.23 -44.20
CA GLY A 74 -8.50 -27.60 -42.80
C GLY A 74 -7.24 -27.50 -41.95
N ALA A 75 -6.08 -27.85 -42.51
CA ALA A 75 -4.79 -27.68 -41.83
C ALA A 75 -4.41 -26.20 -41.67
N GLU A 76 -4.64 -25.38 -42.70
CA GLU A 76 -4.44 -23.93 -42.63
C GLU A 76 -5.32 -23.31 -41.54
N ASP A 77 -6.64 -23.52 -41.64
CA ASP A 77 -7.64 -22.97 -40.71
C ASP A 77 -7.36 -23.39 -39.25
N LEU A 78 -6.97 -24.65 -39.02
CA LEU A 78 -6.61 -25.15 -37.70
C LEU A 78 -5.39 -24.42 -37.15
N ASN A 79 -4.32 -24.30 -37.94
CA ASN A 79 -3.08 -23.68 -37.48
C ASN A 79 -3.23 -22.17 -37.26
N THR A 80 -3.96 -21.46 -38.14
CA THR A 80 -4.23 -20.03 -37.95
C THR A 80 -5.10 -19.78 -36.71
N THR A 81 -6.08 -20.65 -36.45
CA THR A 81 -6.93 -20.57 -35.26
C THR A 81 -6.12 -20.81 -33.99
N LEU A 82 -5.29 -21.86 -33.95
CA LEU A 82 -4.42 -22.13 -32.82
C LEU A 82 -3.44 -21.00 -32.55
N ALA A 83 -2.81 -20.45 -33.60
CA ALA A 83 -1.92 -19.31 -33.48
C ALA A 83 -2.62 -18.07 -32.90
N ALA A 84 -3.86 -17.79 -33.32
CA ALA A 84 -4.67 -16.70 -32.77
C ALA A 84 -5.02 -16.92 -31.30
N ILE A 85 -5.41 -18.14 -30.92
CA ILE A 85 -5.70 -18.51 -29.52
C ILE A 85 -4.46 -18.33 -28.66
N TYR A 86 -3.30 -18.84 -29.08
CA TYR A 86 -2.06 -18.71 -28.31
C TYR A 86 -1.60 -17.26 -28.17
N LYS A 87 -1.72 -16.45 -29.24
CA LYS A 87 -1.41 -15.03 -29.18
C LYS A 87 -2.31 -14.30 -28.18
N GLN A 88 -3.62 -14.58 -28.21
CA GLN A 88 -4.58 -13.99 -27.28
C GLN A 88 -4.34 -14.46 -25.83
N ALA A 89 -3.99 -15.73 -25.63
CA ALA A 89 -3.64 -16.28 -24.34
C ALA A 89 -2.39 -15.61 -23.76
N GLY A 90 -1.35 -15.37 -24.57
CA GLY A 90 -0.17 -14.61 -24.15
C GLY A 90 -0.49 -13.19 -23.69
N VAL A 91 -1.24 -12.43 -24.51
CA VAL A 91 -1.65 -11.05 -24.16
C VAL A 91 -2.53 -11.02 -22.91
N SER A 92 -3.45 -11.99 -22.78
CA SER A 92 -4.36 -12.05 -21.63
C SER A 92 -3.61 -12.44 -20.35
N GLY A 93 -2.70 -13.41 -20.44
CA GLY A 93 -1.86 -13.83 -19.31
C GLY A 93 -0.96 -12.70 -18.82
N GLU A 94 -0.29 -11.99 -19.73
CA GLU A 94 0.51 -10.82 -19.39
C GLU A 94 -0.32 -9.74 -18.68
N ARG A 95 -1.53 -9.46 -19.18
CA ARG A 95 -2.42 -8.47 -18.56
C ARG A 95 -2.88 -8.89 -17.16
N ILE A 96 -3.25 -10.16 -16.97
CA ILE A 96 -3.64 -10.69 -15.66
C ILE A 96 -2.48 -10.55 -14.67
N GLU A 97 -1.27 -10.94 -15.09
CA GLU A 97 -0.09 -10.87 -14.23
C GLU A 97 0.24 -9.41 -13.82
N ARG A 98 0.11 -8.46 -14.75
CA ARG A 98 0.28 -7.02 -14.43
C ARG A 98 -0.75 -6.53 -13.41
N GLU A 99 -2.02 -6.92 -13.53
CA GLU A 99 -3.06 -6.53 -12.57
C GLU A 99 -2.81 -7.16 -11.19
N ILE A 100 -2.37 -8.43 -11.13
CA ILE A 100 -1.97 -9.09 -9.88
C ILE A 100 -0.83 -8.32 -9.22
N GLN A 101 0.25 -8.03 -9.96
CA GLN A 101 1.40 -7.29 -9.44
C GLN A 101 1.01 -5.87 -8.99
N SER A 102 0.12 -5.20 -9.73
CA SER A 102 -0.41 -3.89 -9.33
C SER A 102 -1.23 -3.97 -8.03
N SER A 103 -2.02 -5.02 -7.86
CA SER A 103 -2.80 -5.24 -6.64
C SER A 103 -1.90 -5.53 -5.43
N ILE A 104 -0.85 -6.34 -5.59
CA ILE A 104 0.14 -6.61 -4.54
C ILE A 104 0.84 -5.31 -4.13
N LEU A 105 1.30 -4.52 -5.11
CA LEU A 105 1.94 -3.23 -4.83
C LEU A 105 1.00 -2.26 -4.09
N ALA A 106 -0.30 -2.27 -4.41
CA ALA A 106 -1.28 -1.45 -3.72
C ALA A 106 -1.50 -1.91 -2.27
N ASP A 107 -1.52 -3.22 -2.03
CA ASP A 107 -1.64 -3.81 -0.70
C ASP A 107 -0.41 -3.49 0.16
N ASP A 108 0.79 -3.65 -0.38
CA ASP A 108 2.04 -3.27 0.28
C ASP A 108 2.06 -1.78 0.64
N LYS A 109 1.60 -0.92 -0.27
CA LYS A 109 1.46 0.53 0.01
C LYS A 109 0.49 0.80 1.16
N LEU A 110 -0.64 0.11 1.20
CA LEU A 110 -1.61 0.27 2.27
C LEU A 110 -1.02 -0.19 3.61
N ALA A 111 -0.35 -1.35 3.64
CA ALA A 111 0.30 -1.87 4.83
C ALA A 111 1.33 -0.87 5.38
N ASN A 112 2.20 -0.34 4.51
CA ASN A 112 3.19 0.67 4.89
C ASN A 112 2.53 1.96 5.40
N GLN A 113 1.46 2.44 4.75
CA GLN A 113 0.72 3.63 5.21
C GLN A 113 0.10 3.44 6.59
N LEU A 114 -0.42 2.24 6.89
CA LEU A 114 -0.96 1.93 8.21
C LEU A 114 0.15 1.86 9.27
N GLU A 115 1.32 1.32 8.92
CA GLU A 115 2.49 1.33 9.80
C GLU A 115 2.97 2.76 10.10
N GLU A 116 3.12 3.58 9.06
CA GLU A 116 3.47 4.99 9.18
C GLU A 116 2.47 5.74 10.06
N LEU A 117 1.16 5.53 9.86
CA LEU A 117 0.12 6.17 10.65
C LEU A 117 0.13 5.72 12.12
N ASN A 118 0.44 4.45 12.39
CA ASN A 118 0.59 3.95 13.76
C ASN A 118 1.80 4.59 14.44
N LEU A 119 2.95 4.69 13.74
CA LEU A 119 4.15 5.34 14.27
C LEU A 119 3.91 6.83 14.56
N ASP A 120 3.22 7.53 13.65
CA ASP A 120 2.83 8.93 13.85
C ASP A 120 1.88 9.09 15.04
N PHE A 121 0.90 8.19 15.20
CA PHE A 121 -0.02 8.20 16.32
C PHE A 121 0.69 7.95 17.65
N GLU A 122 1.59 6.96 17.72
CA GLU A 122 2.40 6.70 18.91
C GLU A 122 3.27 7.91 19.28
N GLY A 123 3.93 8.51 18.30
CA GLY A 123 4.71 9.74 18.49
C GLY A 123 3.85 10.90 19.02
N ALA A 124 2.68 11.12 18.43
CA ALA A 124 1.74 12.16 18.87
C ALA A 124 1.21 11.90 20.29
N LYS A 125 0.90 10.65 20.62
CA LYS A 125 0.45 10.23 21.94
C LYS A 125 1.55 10.46 22.99
N SER A 126 2.77 10.00 22.76
CA SER A 126 3.89 10.21 23.69
C SER A 126 4.22 11.69 23.88
N LYS A 127 4.14 12.49 22.80
CA LYS A 127 4.31 13.95 22.88
C LYS A 127 3.25 14.60 23.77
N GLU A 128 1.99 14.19 23.64
CA GLU A 128 0.89 14.70 24.44
C GLU A 128 0.98 14.27 25.91
N GLU A 129 1.37 13.02 26.16
CA GLU A 129 1.64 12.51 27.51
C GLU A 129 2.77 13.31 28.19
N LEU A 130 3.86 13.61 27.47
CA LEU A 130 4.96 14.42 27.97
C LEU A 130 4.51 15.86 28.27
N ARG A 131 3.76 16.48 27.35
CA ARG A 131 3.20 17.83 27.54
C ARG A 131 2.35 17.89 28.80
N HIS A 132 1.46 16.92 28.99
CA HIS A 132 0.59 16.86 30.15
C HIS A 132 1.37 16.63 31.46
N LYS A 133 2.38 15.75 31.44
CA LYS A 133 3.27 15.53 32.58
C LYS A 133 4.00 16.81 32.99
N GLN A 134 4.61 17.50 32.03
CA GLN A 134 5.31 18.76 32.25
C GLN A 134 4.37 19.84 32.80
N ALA A 135 3.16 19.96 32.25
CA ALA A 135 2.16 20.91 32.76
C ALA A 135 1.77 20.61 34.22
N LYS A 136 1.56 19.33 34.56
CA LYS A 136 1.26 18.90 35.94
C LYS A 136 2.41 19.20 36.90
N GLU A 137 3.64 18.89 36.51
CA GLU A 137 4.85 19.16 37.30
C GLU A 137 5.00 20.66 37.56
N HIS A 138 4.85 21.49 36.52
CA HIS A 138 4.90 22.95 36.64
C HIS A 138 3.83 23.50 37.60
N ILE A 139 2.56 23.06 37.45
CA ILE A 139 1.47 23.49 38.36
C ILE A 139 1.76 23.06 39.81
N THR A 140 2.27 21.85 39.99
CA THR A 140 2.59 21.32 41.33
C THR A 140 3.72 22.10 41.98
N LEU A 141 4.79 22.39 41.23
CA LEU A 141 5.92 23.19 41.70
C LEU A 141 5.47 24.61 42.05
N LYS A 142 4.70 25.26 41.17
CA LYS A 142 4.14 26.59 41.44
C LYS A 142 3.31 26.60 42.72
N ALA A 143 2.38 25.66 42.87
CA ALA A 143 1.56 25.55 44.07
C ALA A 143 2.39 25.33 45.34
N TRP A 144 3.48 24.56 45.25
CA TRP A 144 4.41 24.36 46.37
C TRP A 144 5.15 25.66 46.73
N VAL A 145 5.68 26.37 45.73
CA VAL A 145 6.34 27.68 45.92
C VAL A 145 5.39 28.69 46.53
N ASP A 146 4.17 28.82 45.99
CA ASP A 146 3.15 29.74 46.49
C ASP A 146 2.80 29.43 47.95
N ARG A 147 2.58 28.15 48.31
CA ARG A 147 2.35 27.74 49.70
C ARG A 147 3.53 28.09 50.61
N HIS A 148 4.76 27.84 50.15
CA HIS A 148 5.96 28.12 50.93
C HIS A 148 6.13 29.63 51.19
N MET A 149 5.93 30.46 50.17
CA MET A 149 5.95 31.92 50.31
C MET A 149 4.86 32.42 51.26
N MET A 150 3.63 31.91 51.15
CA MET A 150 2.54 32.25 52.08
C MET A 150 2.85 31.83 53.53
N SER A 151 3.55 30.71 53.73
CA SER A 151 4.00 30.26 55.05
C SER A 151 5.01 31.24 55.65
N ILE A 152 6.04 31.62 54.88
CA ILE A 152 7.06 32.59 55.30
C ILE A 152 6.42 33.95 55.59
N ASP A 153 5.52 34.44 54.73
CA ASP A 153 4.80 35.69 54.97
C ASP A 153 3.95 35.63 56.25
N GLY A 154 3.34 34.48 56.55
CA GLY A 154 2.61 34.22 57.79
C GLY A 154 3.52 34.28 59.01
N GLU A 155 4.66 33.59 58.98
CA GLU A 155 5.68 33.61 60.04
C GLU A 155 6.22 35.02 60.28
N TYR A 156 6.52 35.76 59.20
CA TYR A 156 6.99 37.14 59.29
C TYR A 156 5.95 38.07 59.92
N LYS A 157 4.67 37.96 59.53
CA LYS A 157 3.58 38.75 60.14
C LYS A 157 3.37 38.42 61.62
N MET A 158 3.50 37.14 62.00
CA MET A 158 3.45 36.74 63.41
C MET A 158 4.59 37.40 64.20
N LEU A 159 5.82 37.33 63.68
CA LEU A 159 6.98 37.97 64.30
C LEU A 159 6.80 39.49 64.43
N GLN A 160 6.26 40.16 63.41
CA GLN A 160 5.98 41.60 63.48
C GLN A 160 4.99 41.97 64.58
N GLU A 161 3.89 41.20 64.73
CA GLU A 161 2.90 41.48 65.78
C GLU A 161 3.43 41.12 67.17
N GLU A 162 4.27 40.09 67.29
CA GLU A 162 5.03 39.80 68.52
C GLU A 162 5.92 40.99 68.90
N LEU A 163 6.77 41.47 67.98
CA LEU A 163 7.66 42.61 68.22
C LEU A 163 6.93 43.90 68.59
N LYS A 164 5.73 44.12 68.05
CA LYS A 164 4.91 45.30 68.39
C LYS A 164 4.49 45.31 69.85
N THR A 165 4.26 44.14 70.46
CA THR A 165 3.97 44.05 71.90
C THR A 165 5.18 44.42 72.74
N GLU A 166 6.37 43.99 72.33
CA GLU A 166 7.64 44.33 72.99
C GLU A 166 7.96 45.82 72.87
N VAL A 167 7.83 46.40 71.67
CA VAL A 167 8.04 47.85 71.44
C VAL A 167 7.07 48.68 72.28
N ARG A 168 5.80 48.23 72.38
CA ARG A 168 4.81 48.93 73.21
C ARG A 168 5.09 48.79 74.70
N GLN A 169 5.65 47.66 75.15
CA GLN A 169 6.13 47.50 76.52
C GLN A 169 7.25 48.50 76.81
N GLN A 170 8.28 48.56 75.96
CA GLN A 170 9.40 49.49 76.14
C GLN A 170 8.92 50.95 76.21
N THR A 171 7.93 51.32 75.38
CA THR A 171 7.35 52.67 75.40
C THR A 171 6.65 52.97 76.72
N ILE A 172 5.92 52.01 77.28
CA ILE A 172 5.22 52.16 78.56
C ILE A 172 6.19 52.11 79.72
N ASP A 173 7.27 51.33 79.62
CA ASP A 173 8.36 51.34 80.57
C ASP A 173 8.95 52.74 80.67
N LEU A 174 9.32 53.34 79.53
CA LEU A 174 9.84 54.70 79.47
C LEU A 174 8.85 55.77 79.97
N GLN A 175 7.55 55.61 79.70
CA GLN A 175 6.53 56.53 80.21
C GLN A 175 6.36 56.41 81.73
N HIS A 176 6.30 55.19 82.24
CA HIS A 176 6.18 54.94 83.68
C HIS A 176 7.42 55.43 84.43
N ASP A 177 8.62 55.20 83.90
CA ASP A 177 9.87 55.71 84.48
C ASP A 177 9.90 57.24 84.54
N LYS A 178 9.40 57.92 83.49
CA LYS A 178 9.24 59.39 83.50
C LYS A 178 8.20 59.86 84.52
N GLU A 179 7.06 59.19 84.62
CA GLU A 179 5.99 59.53 85.56
C GLU A 179 6.37 59.24 87.02
N LEU A 180 7.18 58.22 87.27
CA LEU A 180 7.81 57.96 88.56
C LEU A 180 8.85 59.04 88.88
N GLY A 181 9.73 59.36 87.92
CA GLY A 181 10.71 60.44 88.06
C GLY A 181 10.07 61.77 88.48
N ASN A 182 9.00 62.19 87.78
CA ASN A 182 8.25 63.39 88.15
C ASN A 182 7.58 63.27 89.53
N TYR A 183 7.00 62.10 89.84
CA TYR A 183 6.34 61.89 91.14
C TYR A 183 7.32 61.90 92.32
N TYR A 184 8.52 61.33 92.17
CA TYR A 184 9.55 61.40 93.20
C TYR A 184 10.02 62.84 93.44
N LEU A 185 10.13 63.64 92.37
CA LEU A 185 10.47 65.06 92.47
C LEU A 185 9.37 65.87 93.19
N ASP A 186 8.10 65.53 92.99
CA ASP A 186 6.96 66.23 93.61
C ASP A 186 6.68 65.78 95.07
N ALA A 187 6.88 64.49 95.39
CA ALA A 187 6.45 63.90 96.67
C ALA A 187 7.56 63.71 97.72
N GLY A 188 8.84 63.74 97.33
CA GLY A 188 9.98 63.58 98.23
C GLY A 188 9.97 62.28 99.06
N ASP A 189 10.45 62.32 100.31
CA ASP A 189 10.59 61.16 101.21
C ASP A 189 9.28 60.40 101.56
N ASN A 190 8.11 60.92 101.17
CA ASN A 190 6.82 60.27 101.37
C ASN A 190 6.36 59.44 100.17
N ALA A 191 7.16 59.33 99.11
CA ALA A 191 6.80 58.58 97.92
C ALA A 191 6.68 57.07 98.21
N ARG A 192 5.52 56.49 97.88
CA ARG A 192 5.25 55.04 97.93
C ARG A 192 5.11 54.47 96.53
N ASP A 193 6.02 53.58 96.14
CA ASP A 193 6.10 52.96 94.81
C ASP A 193 4.84 52.13 94.48
N ASP A 194 4.23 51.54 95.51
CA ASP A 194 3.13 50.58 95.39
C ASP A 194 1.83 51.17 94.80
N LEU A 195 1.71 52.50 94.70
CA LEU A 195 0.48 53.19 94.30
C LEU A 195 0.38 53.50 92.80
N LYS A 196 1.46 53.31 92.01
CA LYS A 196 1.44 53.51 90.54
C LYS A 196 1.65 52.20 89.77
N PRO A 197 0.58 51.41 89.57
CA PRO A 197 0.68 50.15 88.85
C PRO A 197 1.06 50.35 87.38
N LYS A 198 1.97 49.51 86.89
CA LYS A 198 2.49 49.53 85.52
C LYS A 198 1.73 48.53 84.63
N LYS A 199 1.40 48.94 83.41
CA LYS A 199 0.78 48.02 82.43
C LYS A 199 1.86 47.10 81.83
N GLN A 200 1.57 45.81 81.79
CA GLN A 200 2.50 44.78 81.30
C GLN A 200 1.91 44.03 80.09
N TYR A 201 2.39 44.39 78.92
CA TYR A 201 2.14 43.82 77.59
C TYR A 201 3.16 42.73 77.22
N ALA A 202 4.43 42.83 77.66
CA ALA A 202 5.43 41.77 77.47
C ALA A 202 5.39 40.76 78.63
N GLY A 203 5.36 39.46 78.31
CA GLY A 203 5.38 38.36 79.29
C GLY A 203 4.04 37.69 79.57
N ARG A 204 2.91 38.25 79.11
CA ARG A 204 1.66 37.49 78.96
C ARG A 204 1.55 37.11 77.50
N SER A 205 2.12 35.97 77.12
CA SER A 205 2.04 35.48 75.75
C SER A 205 0.60 35.04 75.44
N ILE A 206 -0.25 36.02 75.16
CA ILE A 206 -1.57 35.83 74.56
C ILE A 206 -1.40 35.06 73.25
N ILE A 207 -0.28 35.29 72.55
CA ILE A 207 0.10 34.58 71.33
C ILE A 207 0.42 33.10 71.63
N GLN A 208 1.15 32.73 72.70
CA GLN A 208 1.34 31.30 73.08
C GLN A 208 0.02 30.63 73.43
N LYS A 209 -0.88 31.35 74.14
CA LYS A 209 -2.21 30.83 74.48
C LYS A 209 -3.07 30.59 73.23
N ILE A 210 -2.98 31.47 72.24
CA ILE A 210 -3.67 31.32 70.95
C ILE A 210 -3.03 30.21 70.11
N LYS A 211 -1.69 30.12 70.10
CA LYS A 211 -0.94 29.06 69.43
C LYS A 211 -1.32 27.68 69.97
N ASN A 212 -1.44 27.54 71.29
CA ASN A 212 -1.92 26.30 71.94
C ASN A 212 -3.41 26.03 71.68
N ALA A 213 -4.26 27.06 71.65
CA ALA A 213 -5.70 26.91 71.42
C ALA A 213 -6.06 26.58 69.96
N ILE A 214 -5.27 27.01 68.98
CA ILE A 214 -5.54 26.81 67.55
C ILE A 214 -4.79 25.59 66.99
N LEU A 215 -3.54 25.34 67.41
CA LEU A 215 -2.72 24.24 66.88
C LEU A 215 -2.80 22.93 67.68
N GLY A 216 -3.46 22.93 68.84
CA GLY A 216 -3.77 21.71 69.59
C GLY A 216 -2.56 20.82 69.89
N PHE A 217 -1.71 21.27 70.81
CA PHE A 217 -0.87 20.37 71.62
C PHE A 217 -1.42 20.33 73.04
#